data_AF-A0A8H8UE30-F1
#
_entry.id   AF-A0A8H8UE30-F1
#
_cell.length_a   1.000
_cell.length_b   1.000
_cell.length_c   1.000
_cell.angle_alpha   90.00
_cell.angle_beta   90.00
_cell.angle_gamma   90.00
#
_symmetry.space_group_name_H-M   'P 1'
#
loop_
_entity.id
_entity.type
_entity.pdbx_description
1 polymer ?
#
loop_
_entity_poly.entity_id
_entity_poly.type
_entity_poly.pdbx_seq_one_letter_code
_entity_poly.pdbx_strand_id
1 'polypeptide(L)'
;MSSETVKMSHATRDILMRVRKMIPPMLDKFHKGQMGRIAVIGGSEDYTGAPYFSAMASAKLGADMSHVICEPQAAQVIKTYSPNIMVHPLMRQSSHASAETTSSSIAAAIIDMLPRLHVLVIGPGLGRDKLMQDTCAHVIKAAREKKMPFVLDADGLALAQSKPELVQGYKECILTPNVVEFGRLCKSKGIDT
;
A
#
# COMPACT_ATOMS: atom_id res chain seq x y z
N MET A 1 -14.71 16.95 32.76
CA MET A 1 -13.26 16.68 32.58
C MET A 1 -12.68 17.82 31.76
N SER A 2 -11.89 18.67 32.41
CA SER A 2 -11.24 19.81 31.77
C SER A 2 -10.36 19.33 30.62
N SER A 3 -10.64 19.76 29.39
CA SER A 3 -9.76 19.49 28.28
C SER A 3 -8.47 20.28 28.53
N GLU A 4 -7.41 19.62 28.96
CA GLU A 4 -6.07 20.18 28.87
C GLU A 4 -5.83 20.51 27.40
N THR A 5 -5.90 21.78 27.05
CA THR A 5 -5.50 22.25 25.72
C THR A 5 -4.01 21.98 25.61
N VAL A 6 -3.67 20.86 24.95
CA VAL A 6 -2.32 20.51 24.57
C VAL A 6 -1.68 21.74 23.92
N LYS A 7 -0.62 22.29 24.52
CA LYS A 7 0.13 23.41 23.93
C LYS A 7 0.81 22.91 22.66
N MET A 8 0.25 23.22 21.50
CA MET A 8 0.80 22.88 20.19
C MET A 8 1.50 24.10 19.57
N SER A 9 2.57 23.86 18.82
CA SER A 9 3.19 24.92 18.02
C SER A 9 2.24 25.42 16.92
N HIS A 10 2.44 26.66 16.45
CA HIS A 10 1.66 27.23 15.35
C HIS A 10 1.74 26.34 14.09
N ALA A 11 2.94 25.89 13.73
CA ALA A 11 3.16 25.02 12.57
C ALA A 11 2.40 23.70 12.68
N THR A 12 2.40 23.07 13.87
CA THR A 12 1.66 21.84 14.09
C THR A 12 0.15 22.05 13.96
N ARG A 13 -0.37 23.16 14.51
CA ARG A 13 -1.79 23.51 14.38
C ARG A 13 -2.18 23.72 12.92
N ASP A 14 -1.36 24.41 12.13
CA ASP A 14 -1.62 24.65 10.72
C ASP A 14 -1.68 23.35 9.91
N ILE A 15 -0.74 22.43 10.16
CA ILE A 15 -0.72 21.12 9.50
C ILE A 15 -1.98 20.33 9.85
N LEU A 16 -2.34 20.25 11.14
CA LEU A 16 -3.56 19.54 11.56
C LEU A 16 -4.83 20.14 10.97
N MET A 17 -4.90 21.47 10.84
CA MET A 17 -6.01 22.16 10.19
C MET A 17 -6.10 21.82 8.70
N ARG A 18 -4.97 21.64 8.00
CA ARG A 18 -4.96 21.17 6.61
C ARG A 18 -5.43 19.72 6.52
N VAL A 19 -4.96 18.83 7.40
CA VAL A 19 -5.39 17.43 7.44
C VAL A 19 -6.90 17.32 7.69
N ARG A 20 -7.44 18.11 8.63
CA ARG A 20 -8.89 18.14 8.90
C ARG A 20 -9.72 18.49 7.66
N LYS A 21 -9.22 19.36 6.79
CA LYS A 21 -9.89 19.74 5.53
C LYS A 21 -9.85 18.65 4.46
N MET A 22 -9.00 17.63 4.61
CA MET A 22 -8.91 16.49 3.69
C MET A 22 -9.95 15.41 3.99
N ILE A 23 -10.50 15.38 5.20
CA ILE A 23 -11.49 14.38 5.61
C ILE A 23 -12.84 14.72 4.94
N PRO A 24 -13.40 13.83 4.10
CA PRO A 24 -14.67 14.10 3.45
C PRO A 24 -15.81 14.15 4.48
N PRO A 25 -16.80 15.05 4.33
CA PRO A 25 -17.95 15.10 5.23
C PRO A 25 -18.88 13.91 4.98
N MET A 26 -19.46 13.35 6.05
CA MET A 26 -20.51 12.35 5.95
C MET A 26 -21.84 13.03 5.56
N LEU A 27 -22.24 12.90 4.29
CA LEU A 27 -23.47 13.45 3.73
C LEU A 27 -24.32 12.33 3.14
N ASP A 28 -25.65 12.42 3.25
CA ASP A 28 -26.60 11.37 2.83
C ASP A 28 -26.53 11.00 1.33
N LYS A 29 -26.01 11.91 0.50
CA LYS A 29 -25.84 11.69 -0.94
C LYS A 29 -24.65 10.79 -1.29
N PHE A 30 -23.77 10.51 -0.32
CA PHE A 30 -22.61 9.66 -0.56
C PHE A 30 -22.99 8.18 -0.42
N HIS A 31 -22.43 7.35 -1.30
CA HIS A 31 -22.65 5.92 -1.34
C HIS A 31 -21.32 5.17 -1.19
N LYS A 32 -21.43 3.90 -0.79
CA LYS A 32 -20.28 3.01 -0.57
C LYS A 32 -19.32 3.03 -1.76
N GLY A 33 -18.06 3.26 -1.46
CA GLY A 33 -16.96 3.31 -2.40
C GLY A 33 -16.61 4.74 -2.86
N GLN A 34 -17.33 5.77 -2.43
CA GLN A 34 -16.99 7.16 -2.73
C GLN A 34 -16.00 7.75 -1.71
N MET A 35 -15.92 7.21 -0.49
CA MET A 35 -15.04 7.66 0.59
C MET A 35 -13.86 6.70 0.81
N GLY A 36 -13.05 6.50 -0.23
CA GLY A 36 -11.81 5.74 -0.11
C GLY A 36 -11.97 4.25 -0.41
N ARG A 37 -11.19 3.79 -1.40
CA ARG A 37 -11.08 2.39 -1.82
C ARG A 37 -9.60 2.07 -1.85
N ILE A 38 -9.11 1.40 -0.83
CA ILE A 38 -7.67 1.24 -0.60
C ILE A 38 -7.31 -0.23 -0.79
N ALA A 39 -6.25 -0.52 -1.54
CA ALA A 39 -5.71 -1.87 -1.62
C ALA A 39 -4.30 -1.94 -1.08
N VAL A 40 -4.07 -2.93 -0.20
CA VAL A 40 -2.74 -3.29 0.29
C VAL A 40 -2.23 -4.47 -0.52
N ILE A 41 -1.11 -4.29 -1.23
CA ILE A 41 -0.41 -5.34 -1.96
C ILE A 41 0.79 -5.79 -1.13
N GLY A 42 0.76 -7.04 -0.72
CA GLY A 42 1.73 -7.61 0.21
C GLY A 42 1.29 -9.00 0.63
N GLY A 43 1.72 -9.47 1.79
CA GLY A 43 1.35 -10.80 2.27
C GLY A 43 1.97 -11.95 1.46
N SER A 44 3.02 -12.52 2.00
CA SER A 44 3.63 -13.78 1.58
C SER A 44 3.22 -14.91 2.53
N GLU A 45 3.65 -16.13 2.22
CA GLU A 45 3.45 -17.35 3.01
C GLU A 45 3.60 -17.13 4.52
N ASP A 46 4.73 -16.56 4.95
CA ASP A 46 5.00 -16.32 6.37
C ASP A 46 4.45 -14.99 6.92
N TYR A 47 4.27 -13.98 6.07
CA TYR A 47 4.01 -12.60 6.51
C TYR A 47 2.56 -12.18 6.30
N THR A 48 1.64 -12.83 7.02
CA THR A 48 0.20 -12.62 6.89
C THR A 48 -0.34 -11.44 7.70
N GLY A 49 0.30 -11.09 8.82
CA GLY A 49 -0.19 -10.05 9.74
C GLY A 49 0.00 -8.61 9.24
N ALA A 50 1.15 -8.31 8.62
CA ALA A 50 1.47 -6.97 8.12
C ALA A 50 0.44 -6.39 7.13
N PRO A 51 0.02 -7.12 6.07
CA PRO A 51 -1.00 -6.60 5.15
C PRO A 51 -2.37 -6.45 5.83
N TYR A 52 -2.71 -7.32 6.79
CA TYR A 52 -3.93 -7.20 7.58
C TYR A 52 -3.94 -5.91 8.40
N PHE A 53 -2.88 -5.60 9.15
CA PHE A 53 -2.84 -4.40 9.97
C PHE A 53 -2.94 -3.12 9.13
N SER A 54 -2.28 -3.09 7.98
CA SER A 54 -2.37 -1.96 7.05
C SER A 54 -3.80 -1.77 6.53
N ALA A 55 -4.46 -2.85 6.08
CA ALA A 55 -5.82 -2.78 5.55
C ALA A 55 -6.87 -2.50 6.64
N MET A 56 -6.68 -3.04 7.85
CA MET A 56 -7.56 -2.78 8.99
C MET A 56 -7.40 -1.35 9.51
N ALA A 57 -6.19 -0.79 9.50
CA ALA A 57 -5.96 0.60 9.86
C ALA A 57 -6.71 1.55 8.91
N SER A 58 -6.69 1.27 7.60
CA SER A 58 -7.43 2.08 6.63
C SER A 58 -8.95 1.97 6.81
N ALA A 59 -9.46 0.77 7.08
CA ALA A 59 -10.88 0.57 7.38
C ALA A 59 -11.30 1.32 8.65
N LYS A 60 -10.51 1.23 9.73
CA LYS A 60 -10.77 1.94 10.99
C LYS A 60 -10.68 3.45 10.86
N LEU A 61 -9.83 3.96 9.97
CA LEU A 61 -9.71 5.39 9.72
C LEU A 61 -10.93 5.96 8.97
N GLY A 62 -11.71 5.11 8.29
CA GLY A 62 -12.95 5.49 7.61
C GLY A 62 -12.95 5.25 6.10
N ALA A 63 -12.06 4.41 5.57
CA ALA A 63 -12.16 3.98 4.18
C ALA A 63 -13.38 3.07 3.97
N ASP A 64 -14.19 3.36 2.95
CA ASP A 64 -15.38 2.56 2.61
C ASP A 64 -15.04 1.11 2.25
N MET A 65 -13.88 0.91 1.62
CA MET A 65 -13.45 -0.38 1.08
C MET A 65 -11.96 -0.58 1.31
N SER A 66 -11.62 -1.62 2.06
CA SER A 66 -10.24 -2.04 2.29
C SER A 66 -10.00 -3.41 1.68
N HIS A 67 -9.05 -3.47 0.76
CA HIS A 67 -8.66 -4.67 0.02
C HIS A 67 -7.26 -5.11 0.47
N VAL A 68 -7.04 -6.41 0.51
CA VAL A 68 -5.71 -7.02 0.59
C VAL A 68 -5.50 -7.86 -0.65
N ILE A 69 -4.40 -7.65 -1.36
CA ILE A 69 -3.99 -8.43 -2.52
C ILE A 69 -2.72 -9.16 -2.11
N CYS A 70 -2.82 -10.48 -1.95
CA CYS A 70 -1.78 -11.29 -1.34
C CYS A 70 -1.66 -12.67 -1.95
N GLU A 71 -0.70 -13.43 -1.46
CA GLU A 71 -0.53 -14.84 -1.75
C GLU A 71 -1.72 -15.64 -1.12
N PRO A 72 -2.29 -16.67 -1.78
CA PRO A 72 -3.42 -17.47 -1.30
C PRO A 72 -3.25 -18.12 0.07
N GLN A 73 -2.07 -18.63 0.40
CA GLN A 73 -1.79 -19.20 1.72
C GLN A 73 -1.93 -18.09 2.76
N ALA A 74 -1.40 -16.90 2.47
CA ALA A 74 -1.64 -15.71 3.29
C ALA A 74 -3.13 -15.32 3.32
N ALA A 75 -3.82 -15.43 2.18
CA ALA A 75 -5.22 -15.04 2.05
C ALA A 75 -6.14 -15.88 2.93
N GLN A 76 -5.88 -17.18 3.05
CA GLN A 76 -6.64 -18.07 3.93
C GLN A 76 -6.56 -17.59 5.38
N VAL A 77 -5.36 -17.28 5.85
CA VAL A 77 -5.12 -16.77 7.21
C VAL A 77 -5.77 -15.41 7.41
N ILE A 78 -5.52 -14.44 6.52
CA ILE A 78 -6.01 -13.06 6.65
C ILE A 78 -7.54 -13.00 6.66
N LYS A 79 -8.22 -13.83 5.87
CA LYS A 79 -9.69 -13.92 5.84
C LYS A 79 -10.29 -14.32 7.20
N THR A 80 -9.53 -15.03 8.04
CA THR A 80 -9.99 -15.40 9.40
C THR A 80 -9.93 -14.24 10.39
N TYR A 81 -9.08 -13.24 10.15
CA TYR A 81 -8.90 -12.13 11.08
C TYR A 81 -10.06 -11.14 11.07
N SER A 82 -10.71 -10.93 9.92
CA SER A 82 -11.88 -10.06 9.83
C SER A 82 -12.71 -10.30 8.56
N PRO A 83 -14.04 -10.37 8.65
CA PRO A 83 -14.93 -10.42 7.49
C PRO A 83 -15.05 -9.07 6.75
N ASN A 84 -14.57 -7.97 7.35
CA ASN A 84 -14.71 -6.62 6.78
C ASN A 84 -13.70 -6.34 5.66
N ILE A 85 -12.59 -7.09 5.61
CA ILE A 85 -11.51 -6.89 4.65
C ILE A 85 -11.73 -7.78 3.44
N MET A 86 -11.68 -7.21 2.24
CA MET A 86 -11.79 -7.97 1.00
C MET A 86 -10.42 -8.51 0.59
N VAL A 87 -10.23 -9.82 0.70
CA VAL A 87 -8.93 -10.46 0.45
C VAL A 87 -8.91 -11.16 -0.91
N HIS A 88 -7.97 -10.76 -1.76
CA HIS A 88 -7.80 -11.17 -3.16
C HIS A 88 -6.51 -11.99 -3.29
N PRO A 89 -6.60 -13.32 -3.50
CA PRO A 89 -5.45 -14.22 -3.51
C PRO A 89 -4.73 -14.23 -4.88
N LEU A 90 -4.28 -13.07 -5.35
CA LEU A 90 -3.75 -12.87 -6.70
C LEU A 90 -2.23 -12.98 -6.80
N MET A 91 -1.48 -12.65 -5.74
CA MET A 91 -0.02 -12.66 -5.79
C MET A 91 0.55 -14.09 -5.79
N ARG A 92 1.80 -14.26 -6.24
CA ARG A 92 2.49 -15.56 -6.26
C ARG A 92 3.96 -15.42 -5.90
N GLN A 93 4.41 -16.22 -4.93
CA GLN A 93 5.84 -16.45 -4.70
C GLN A 93 6.39 -17.43 -5.71
N SER A 94 7.69 -17.33 -6.01
CA SER A 94 8.35 -18.19 -7.00
C SER A 94 8.23 -19.69 -6.66
N SER A 95 8.22 -20.05 -5.37
CA SER A 95 8.06 -21.43 -4.89
C SER A 95 6.69 -22.04 -5.22
N HIS A 96 5.66 -21.20 -5.40
CA HIS A 96 4.28 -21.62 -5.65
C HIS A 96 3.82 -21.35 -7.09
N ALA A 97 4.73 -20.85 -7.94
CA ALA A 97 4.45 -20.51 -9.31
C ALA A 97 4.64 -21.73 -10.23
N SER A 98 3.77 -21.89 -11.22
CA SER A 98 4.00 -22.83 -12.32
C SER A 98 5.06 -22.29 -13.28
N ALA A 99 5.62 -23.13 -14.16
CA ALA A 99 6.63 -22.70 -15.14
C ALA A 99 6.11 -21.63 -16.11
N GLU A 100 4.80 -21.59 -16.35
CA GLU A 100 4.12 -20.63 -17.23
C GLU A 100 3.73 -19.33 -16.50
N THR A 101 3.84 -19.31 -15.17
CA THR A 101 3.45 -18.16 -14.36
C THR A 101 4.49 -17.05 -14.48
N THR A 102 4.08 -15.89 -14.99
CA THR A 102 4.96 -14.73 -15.12
C THR A 102 4.50 -13.58 -14.22
N SER A 103 5.43 -12.69 -13.86
CA SER A 103 5.09 -11.45 -13.14
C SER A 103 4.07 -10.60 -13.90
N SER A 104 4.12 -10.62 -15.23
CA SER A 104 3.22 -9.86 -16.09
C SER A 104 1.79 -10.41 -16.09
N SER A 105 1.62 -11.74 -16.11
CA SER A 105 0.29 -12.37 -16.08
C SER A 105 -0.38 -12.20 -14.72
N ILE A 106 0.39 -12.29 -13.63
CA ILE A 106 -0.12 -11.99 -12.29
C ILE A 106 -0.51 -10.51 -12.18
N ALA A 107 0.37 -9.61 -12.64
CA ALA A 107 0.13 -8.18 -12.58
C ALA A 107 -1.12 -7.77 -13.37
N ALA A 108 -1.42 -8.41 -14.50
CA ALA A 108 -2.60 -8.10 -15.31
C ALA A 108 -3.91 -8.18 -14.49
N ALA A 109 -4.09 -9.25 -13.71
CA ALA A 109 -5.27 -9.40 -12.85
C ALA A 109 -5.38 -8.30 -11.78
N ILE A 110 -4.25 -7.82 -11.26
CA ILE A 110 -4.20 -6.71 -10.30
C ILE A 110 -4.46 -5.37 -11.00
N ILE A 111 -3.92 -5.19 -12.21
CA ILE A 111 -4.09 -4.00 -13.03
C ILE A 111 -5.58 -3.77 -13.38
N ASP A 112 -6.32 -4.84 -13.63
CA ASP A 112 -7.78 -4.80 -13.85
C ASP A 112 -8.58 -4.35 -12.62
N MET A 113 -7.99 -4.43 -11.42
CA MET A 113 -8.60 -3.90 -10.21
C MET A 113 -8.40 -2.39 -10.05
N LEU A 114 -7.35 -1.80 -10.64
CA LEU A 114 -6.97 -0.40 -10.39
C LEU A 114 -8.09 0.63 -10.62
N PRO A 115 -8.95 0.51 -11.65
CA PRO A 115 -10.06 1.45 -11.84
C PRO A 115 -11.04 1.51 -10.66
N ARG A 116 -11.08 0.46 -9.82
CA ARG A 116 -11.94 0.35 -8.65
C ARG A 116 -11.26 0.83 -7.37
N LEU A 117 -10.01 1.29 -7.44
CA LEU A 117 -9.21 1.69 -6.29
C LEU A 117 -8.90 3.19 -6.37
N HIS A 118 -8.67 3.79 -5.21
CA HIS A 118 -8.22 5.17 -5.08
C HIS A 118 -6.74 5.26 -4.73
N VAL A 119 -6.24 4.34 -3.88
CA VAL A 119 -4.85 4.34 -3.41
C VAL A 119 -4.36 2.91 -3.25
N LEU A 120 -3.08 2.68 -3.56
CA LEU A 120 -2.37 1.45 -3.21
C LEU A 120 -1.44 1.66 -2.01
N VAL A 121 -1.28 0.63 -1.20
CA VAL A 121 -0.17 0.49 -0.24
C VAL A 121 0.59 -0.76 -0.63
N ILE A 122 1.89 -0.66 -0.86
CA ILE A 122 2.68 -1.76 -1.43
C ILE A 122 3.86 -2.05 -0.50
N GLY A 123 4.01 -3.32 -0.12
CA GLY A 123 5.16 -3.79 0.65
C GLY A 123 4.87 -4.47 2.00
N PRO A 124 3.78 -4.20 2.74
CA PRO A 124 3.52 -4.88 4.01
C PRO A 124 3.49 -6.40 3.87
N GLY A 125 4.51 -7.08 4.38
CA GLY A 125 4.66 -8.54 4.27
C GLY A 125 4.89 -9.04 2.84
N LEU A 126 5.39 -8.20 1.92
CA LEU A 126 5.63 -8.59 0.53
C LEU A 126 6.78 -9.59 0.38
N GLY A 127 7.79 -9.49 1.25
CA GLY A 127 9.01 -10.27 1.15
C GLY A 127 9.93 -9.81 0.01
N ARG A 128 11.04 -10.52 -0.17
CA ARG A 128 12.08 -10.22 -1.19
C ARG A 128 12.08 -11.20 -2.36
N ASP A 129 11.04 -12.01 -2.48
CA ASP A 129 10.86 -12.92 -3.61
C ASP A 129 10.81 -12.16 -4.93
N LYS A 130 11.57 -12.63 -5.93
CA LYS A 130 11.73 -11.92 -7.20
C LYS A 130 10.42 -11.80 -7.97
N LEU A 131 9.61 -12.86 -8.01
CA LEU A 131 8.33 -12.86 -8.72
C LEU A 131 7.35 -11.88 -8.08
N MET A 132 7.27 -11.83 -6.74
CA MET A 132 6.46 -10.85 -6.00
C MET A 132 6.88 -9.41 -6.31
N GLN A 133 8.20 -9.13 -6.24
CA GLN A 133 8.76 -7.80 -6.48
C GLN A 133 8.55 -7.34 -7.94
N ASP A 134 8.80 -8.22 -8.92
CA ASP A 134 8.58 -7.91 -10.33
C ASP A 134 7.10 -7.70 -10.65
N THR A 135 6.20 -8.46 -10.03
CA THR A 135 4.74 -8.26 -10.13
C THR A 135 4.37 -6.86 -9.64
N CYS A 136 4.84 -6.45 -8.45
CA CYS A 136 4.61 -5.10 -7.94
C CYS A 136 5.19 -4.01 -8.84
N ALA A 137 6.35 -4.23 -9.47
CA ALA A 137 6.93 -3.28 -10.42
C ALA A 137 6.00 -3.01 -11.62
N HIS A 138 5.38 -4.06 -12.19
CA HIS A 138 4.40 -3.90 -13.26
C HIS A 138 3.16 -3.14 -12.79
N VAL A 139 2.65 -3.45 -11.59
CA VAL A 139 1.48 -2.76 -11.01
C VAL A 139 1.78 -1.28 -10.75
N ILE A 140 2.96 -0.95 -10.21
CA ILE A 140 3.37 0.43 -9.96
C ILE A 140 3.46 1.22 -11.27
N LYS A 141 4.03 0.61 -12.32
CA LYS A 141 4.10 1.25 -13.64
C LYS A 141 2.70 1.60 -14.15
N ALA A 142 1.77 0.65 -14.10
CA ALA A 142 0.38 0.88 -14.52
C ALA A 142 -0.36 1.89 -13.62
N ALA A 143 -0.11 1.87 -12.31
CA ALA A 143 -0.66 2.85 -11.36
C ALA A 143 -0.19 4.27 -11.69
N ARG A 144 1.10 4.44 -12.01
CA ARG A 144 1.69 5.72 -12.41
C ARG A 144 1.11 6.23 -13.72
N GLU A 145 0.95 5.37 -14.73
CA GLU A 145 0.29 5.72 -16.01
C GLU A 145 -1.15 6.22 -15.80
N LYS A 146 -1.85 5.66 -14.81
CA LYS A 146 -3.20 6.08 -14.40
C LYS A 146 -3.23 7.25 -13.41
N LYS A 147 -2.07 7.82 -13.04
CA LYS A 147 -1.95 8.89 -12.03
C LYS A 147 -2.56 8.50 -10.66
N MET A 148 -2.54 7.22 -10.33
CA MET A 148 -3.08 6.72 -9.07
C MET A 148 -2.04 6.89 -7.94
N PRO A 149 -2.44 7.44 -6.79
CA PRO A 149 -1.55 7.52 -5.64
C PRO A 149 -1.17 6.17 -5.06
N PHE A 150 0.07 6.05 -4.57
CA PHE A 150 0.51 4.86 -3.85
C PHE A 150 1.52 5.15 -2.75
N VAL A 151 1.51 4.30 -1.73
CA VAL A 151 2.48 4.29 -0.62
C VAL A 151 3.40 3.08 -0.80
N LEU A 152 4.71 3.28 -0.76
CA LEU A 152 5.68 2.20 -0.65
C LEU A 152 6.18 2.12 0.79
N ASP A 153 6.04 0.94 1.38
CA ASP A 153 6.44 0.65 2.75
C ASP A 153 7.26 -0.65 2.80
N ALA A 154 8.05 -0.85 3.86
CA ALA A 154 8.80 -2.08 4.10
C ALA A 154 9.50 -2.65 2.84
N ASP A 155 9.18 -3.88 2.43
CA ASP A 155 9.78 -4.53 1.26
C ASP A 155 9.35 -3.93 -0.08
N GLY A 156 8.33 -3.08 -0.13
CA GLY A 156 8.01 -2.26 -1.31
C GLY A 156 9.07 -1.20 -1.59
N LEU A 157 9.78 -0.72 -0.56
CA LEU A 157 10.88 0.24 -0.70
C LEU A 157 12.09 -0.35 -1.45
N ALA A 158 12.17 -1.68 -1.54
CA ALA A 158 13.14 -2.37 -2.39
C ALA A 158 13.04 -1.93 -3.86
N LEU A 159 11.81 -1.68 -4.33
CA LEU A 159 11.54 -1.28 -5.70
C LEU A 159 12.03 0.14 -5.97
N ALA A 160 11.90 1.04 -5.01
CA ALA A 160 12.46 2.39 -5.12
C ALA A 160 14.00 2.40 -5.17
N GLN A 161 14.65 1.40 -4.55
CA GLN A 161 16.11 1.23 -4.58
C GLN A 161 16.59 0.62 -5.89
N SER A 162 15.97 -0.49 -6.31
CA SER A 162 16.39 -1.28 -7.46
C SER A 162 15.89 -0.76 -8.82
N LYS A 163 14.73 -0.11 -8.82
CA LYS A 163 14.02 0.42 -10.00
C LYS A 163 13.52 1.85 -9.71
N PRO A 164 14.44 2.80 -9.46
CA PRO A 164 14.08 4.15 -9.04
C PRO A 164 13.17 4.89 -10.02
N GLU A 165 13.21 4.54 -11.31
CA GLU A 165 12.34 5.07 -12.34
C GLU A 165 10.84 4.85 -12.06
N LEU A 166 10.48 3.89 -11.20
CA LEU A 166 9.11 3.66 -10.77
C LEU A 166 8.54 4.80 -9.92
N VAL A 167 9.40 5.50 -9.16
CA VAL A 167 8.99 6.54 -8.20
C VAL A 167 9.56 7.93 -8.53
N GLN A 168 10.68 7.99 -9.24
CA GLN A 168 11.38 9.25 -9.48
C GLN A 168 10.54 10.21 -10.32
N GLY A 169 10.34 11.42 -9.79
CA GLY A 169 9.52 12.46 -10.42
C GLY A 169 8.01 12.24 -10.30
N TYR A 170 7.55 11.19 -9.61
CA TYR A 170 6.13 10.95 -9.40
C TYR A 170 5.67 11.52 -8.05
N LYS A 171 4.79 12.53 -8.10
CA LYS A 171 4.37 13.28 -6.91
C LYS A 171 3.33 12.55 -6.05
N GLU A 172 2.59 11.62 -6.63
CA GLU A 172 1.56 10.84 -5.94
C GLU A 172 2.15 9.55 -5.32
N CYS A 173 3.41 9.60 -4.89
CA CYS A 173 4.09 8.49 -4.20
C CYS A 173 4.59 8.96 -2.84
N ILE A 174 4.24 8.20 -1.81
CA ILE A 174 4.78 8.36 -0.45
C ILE A 174 5.69 7.18 -0.14
N LEU A 175 6.90 7.43 0.33
CA LEU A 175 7.82 6.42 0.84
C LEU A 175 7.82 6.49 2.37
N THR A 176 7.69 5.36 3.07
CA THR A 176 7.65 5.30 4.54
C THR A 176 8.82 4.51 5.15
N PRO A 177 10.08 4.85 4.84
CA PRO A 177 11.22 4.09 5.34
C PRO A 177 11.42 4.26 6.85
N ASN A 178 11.78 3.17 7.52
CA ASN A 178 12.46 3.26 8.81
C ASN A 178 13.91 3.75 8.64
N VAL A 179 14.65 3.94 9.75
CA VAL A 179 16.02 4.46 9.73
C VAL A 179 16.96 3.61 8.85
N VAL A 180 16.86 2.28 8.91
CA VAL A 180 17.71 1.36 8.12
C VAL A 180 17.34 1.41 6.65
N GLU A 181 16.05 1.40 6.32
CA GLU A 181 15.55 1.49 4.95
C GLU A 181 15.87 2.83 4.31
N PHE A 182 15.84 3.91 5.08
CA PHE A 182 16.21 5.25 4.63
C PHE A 182 17.70 5.31 4.29
N GLY A 183 18.58 4.78 5.15
CA GLY A 183 20.00 4.68 4.85
C GLY A 183 20.28 3.88 3.57
N ARG A 184 19.55 2.78 3.33
CA ARG A 184 19.64 2.02 2.07
C ARG A 184 19.20 2.84 0.86
N LEU A 185 18.11 3.60 0.97
CA LEU A 185 17.63 4.50 -0.08
C LEU A 185 18.66 5.59 -0.39
N CYS A 186 19.19 6.28 0.62
CA CYS A 186 20.20 7.31 0.45
C CYS A 186 21.47 6.77 -0.20
N LYS A 187 21.97 5.62 0.27
CA LYS A 187 23.12 4.94 -0.34
C LYS A 187 22.88 4.60 -1.81
N SER A 188 21.68 4.11 -2.16
CA SER A 188 21.32 3.80 -3.56
C SER A 188 21.31 5.04 -4.47
N LYS A 189 21.24 6.24 -3.89
CA LYS A 189 21.22 7.53 -4.60
C LYS A 189 22.52 8.33 -4.44
N GLY A 190 23.54 7.76 -3.78
CA GLY A 190 24.79 8.48 -3.50
C GLY A 190 24.60 9.70 -2.61
N ILE A 191 23.60 9.66 -1.71
CA ILE A 191 23.35 10.70 -0.72
C ILE A 191 24.00 10.25 0.59
N ASP A 192 24.91 11.08 1.10
CA ASP A 192 25.49 10.86 2.43
C ASP A 192 24.46 11.19 3.51
N THR A 193 24.35 10.30 4.50
CA THR A 193 23.46 10.40 5.68
C THR A 193 24.24 10.29 6.96
#